data_AF-A0A5N9EL92-F1
#
_entry.id   AF-A0A5N9EL92-F1
#
_cell.length_a   1.000
_cell.length_b   1.000
_cell.length_c   1.000
_cell.angle_alpha   90.00
_cell.angle_beta   90.00
_cell.angle_gamma   90.00
#
_symmetry.space_group_name_H-M   'P 1'
#
loop_
_entity.id
_entity.type
_entity.pdbx_description
1 polymer ?
#
loop_
_entity_poly.entity_id
_entity_poly.type
_entity_poly.pdbx_seq_one_letter_code
_entity_poly.pdbx_strand_id
1 'polypeptide(L)' 'MNFVAAVKGDWLLARGEVVRPGESITVCKGNVTAFDGSQELVVATILATMMMLPNRPDLAD' A
#
# COMPACT_ATOMS: atom_id res chain seq x y z
N MET A 1 -8.00 6.09 -2.73
CA MET A 1 -6.98 5.57 -3.67
C MET A 1 -7.02 6.42 -4.92
N ASN A 2 -5.89 6.60 -5.60
CA ASN A 2 -5.81 7.28 -6.89
C ASN A 2 -4.92 6.50 -7.87
N PHE A 3 -5.31 6.45 -9.13
CA PHE A 3 -4.50 5.94 -10.24
C PHE A 3 -3.99 7.14 -11.03
N VAL A 4 -2.68 7.37 -10.99
CA VAL A 4 -2.05 8.58 -11.55
C VAL A 4 -1.57 8.38 -12.98
N ALA A 5 -1.34 7.13 -13.41
CA ALA A 5 -0.94 6.78 -14.76
C ALA A 5 -1.31 5.32 -15.08
N ALA A 6 -1.40 5.00 -16.38
CA ALA A 6 -1.50 3.62 -16.82
C ALA A 6 -0.17 2.88 -16.61
N VAL A 7 -0.25 1.61 -16.21
CA VAL A 7 0.94 0.77 -16.01
C VAL A 7 1.56 0.42 -17.36
N LYS A 8 2.86 0.68 -17.48
CA LYS A 8 3.76 0.13 -18.50
C LYS A 8 5.02 -0.35 -17.79
N GLY A 9 5.50 -1.54 -18.13
CA GLY A 9 6.69 -2.13 -17.52
C GLY A 9 6.52 -3.59 -17.10
N ASP A 10 7.62 -4.17 -16.63
CA ASP A 10 7.79 -5.59 -16.38
C ASP A 10 7.34 -6.02 -14.98
N TRP A 11 7.47 -5.11 -13.99
CA TRP A 11 7.10 -5.38 -12.61
C TRP A 11 6.69 -4.10 -11.87
N LEU A 12 5.96 -4.31 -10.77
CA LEU A 12 5.46 -3.26 -9.89
C LEU A 12 6.10 -3.39 -8.50
N LEU A 13 6.38 -2.25 -7.88
CA LEU A 13 6.79 -2.17 -6.49
C LEU A 13 5.76 -1.40 -5.69
N ALA A 14 5.04 -2.11 -4.82
CA ALA A 14 4.18 -1.50 -3.82
C ALA A 14 4.97 -1.26 -2.53
N ARG A 15 5.14 0.00 -2.13
CA ARG A 15 5.75 0.39 -0.85
C ARG A 15 4.71 1.05 0.03
N GLY A 16 4.42 0.42 1.16
CA GLY A 16 3.60 0.98 2.23
C GLY A 16 4.47 1.54 3.35
N GLU A 17 4.03 2.63 3.97
CA GLU A 17 4.62 3.15 5.19
C GLU A 17 3.55 3.67 6.16
N VAL A 18 3.82 3.54 7.46
CA VAL A 18 2.97 4.05 8.52
C VAL A 18 3.10 5.58 8.54
N VAL A 19 1.97 6.27 8.36
CA VAL A 19 1.89 7.73 8.47
C VAL A 19 1.60 8.14 9.90
N ARG A 20 0.71 7.40 10.56
CA ARG A 20 0.34 7.64 11.96
C ARG A 20 0.01 6.32 12.65
N PRO A 21 0.77 5.90 13.67
CA PRO A 21 0.39 4.76 14.50
C PRO A 21 -0.79 5.14 15.41
N GLY A 22 -1.61 4.16 15.76
CA GLY A 22 -2.68 4.30 16.74
C GLY A 22 -3.01 2.96 17.37
N GLU A 23 -3.66 3.00 18.53
CA GLU A 23 -3.98 1.80 19.31
C GLU A 23 -4.90 0.84 18.55
N SER A 24 -6.05 1.34 18.09
CA SER A 24 -6.97 0.54 17.25
C SER A 24 -6.78 0.78 15.76
N ILE A 25 -6.49 2.01 15.33
CA ILE A 25 -6.41 2.40 13.91
C ILE A 25 -5.02 2.98 13.60
N THR A 26 -4.35 2.40 12.62
CA THR A 26 -3.12 2.93 12.03
C THR A 26 -3.42 3.49 10.64
N VAL A 27 -2.94 4.70 10.37
CA VAL A 27 -3.02 5.31 9.03
C VAL A 27 -1.75 4.98 8.27
N CYS A 28 -1.89 4.35 7.12
CA CYS A 28 -0.81 3.98 6.22
C CYS A 28 -0.99 4.70 4.88
N LYS A 29 0.13 5.06 4.25
CA LYS A 29 0.14 5.43 2.84
C LYS A 29 0.86 4.36 2.05
N GLY A 30 0.46 4.19 0.80
CA GLY A 30 1.11 3.28 -0.14
C GLY A 30 1.32 3.95 -1.48
N ASN A 31 2.49 3.74 -2.06
CA ASN A 31 2.79 4.13 -3.43
C ASN A 31 3.10 2.88 -4.23
N VAL A 32 2.64 2.85 -5.47
CA VAL A 32 2.96 1.80 -6.43
C VAL A 32 3.75 2.42 -7.57
N THR A 33 4.95 1.91 -7.79
CA THR A 33 5.83 2.31 -8.88
C THR A 33 5.92 1.18 -9.90
N ALA A 34 5.74 1.49 -11.19
CA ALA A 34 6.01 0.59 -12.30
C ALA A 34 7.45 0.77 -12.79
N PHE A 35 8.08 -0.33 -13.16
CA PHE A 35 9.45 -0.38 -13.67
C PHE A 35 9.46 -0.91 -15.10
N ASP A 36 10.01 -0.13 -16.02
CA ASP A 36 10.23 -0.50 -17.43
C ASP A 36 11.71 -0.28 -17.77
N GLY A 37 12.52 -1.33 -17.61
CA GLY A 37 13.97 -1.24 -17.68
C GLY A 37 14.55 -0.28 -16.65
N SER A 38 15.04 0.88 -17.10
CA SER A 38 15.59 1.94 -16.26
C SER A 38 14.58 3.03 -15.87
N GLN A 39 13.34 2.96 -16.36
CA GLN A 39 12.32 3.96 -16.08
C GLN A 39 11.47 3.53 -14.88
N GLU A 40 11.28 4.48 -13.95
CA GLU A 40 10.39 4.34 -12.79
C GLU A 40 9.24 5.34 -12.89
N LEU A 41 8.00 4.86 -12.75
CA LEU A 41 6.82 5.71 -12.77
C LEU A 41 5.88 5.36 -11.62
N VAL A 42 5.53 6.33 -10.78
CA VAL A 42 4.44 6.14 -9.80
C VAL A 42 3.12 6.05 -10.57
N VAL A 43 2.40 4.96 -10.39
CA VAL A 43 1.15 4.65 -11.13
C VAL A 43 -0.08 4.67 -10.23
N ALA A 44 0.09 4.47 -8.92
CA ALA A 44 -1.01 4.58 -7.96
C ALA A 44 -0.53 5.05 -6.59
N THR A 45 -1.42 5.73 -5.87
CA THR A 45 -1.23 6.10 -4.48
C THR A 45 -2.47 5.77 -3.65
N ILE A 46 -2.26 5.40 -2.39
CA ILE A 46 -3.33 5.08 -1.45
C ILE A 46 -3.06 5.70 -0.09
N LEU A 47 -4.14 6.18 0.54
CA LEU A 47 -4.21 6.40 1.98
C LEU A 47 -5.20 5.37 2.51
N ALA A 48 -4.75 4.53 3.43
CA ALA A 48 -5.51 3.41 3.97
C ALA A 48 -5.51 3.44 5.50
N THR A 49 -6.56 2.88 6.09
CA THR A 49 -6.65 2.62 7.52
C THR A 49 -6.48 1.12 7.75
N MET A 50 -5.64 0.76 8.71
CA MET A 50 -5.49 -0.61 9.20
C MET A 50 -6.01 -0.67 10.63
N MET A 51 -6.80 -1.69 10.94
CA MET A 51 -7.32 -1.91 12.30
C MET A 51 -6.57 -3.06 12.97
N MET A 52 -6.07 -2.84 14.18
CA MET A 52 -5.59 -3.93 15.02
C MET A 52 -6.80 -4.65 15.62
N LEU A 53 -6.89 -5.95 15.38
CA LEU A 53 -7.94 -6.82 15.91
C LEU A 53 -7.28 -7.83 16.86
N PRO A 54 -7.17 -7.54 18.17
CA PRO A 54 -6.59 -8.49 19.11
C PRO A 54 -7.51 -9.70 19.29
N ASN A 55 -6.92 -10.87 19.56
CA ASN A 55 -7.64 -12.10 19.96
C ASN A 55 -8.80 -12.47 19.02
N ARG A 56 -8.47 -12.83 17.78
CA ARG A 56 -9.42 -13.35 16.78
C ARG A 56 -9.32 -14.89 16.68
N PRO A 57 -9.94 -15.65 17.59
CA PRO A 57 -9.90 -17.12 17.55
C PRO A 57 -10.60 -17.68 16.30
N ASP A 58 -11.46 -16.89 15.65
CA ASP A 58 -12.15 -17.19 14.39
C ASP A 58 -11.27 -17.11 13.14
N LEU A 59 -10.03 -16.61 13.26
CA LEU A 59 -9.08 -16.45 12.15
C LEU A 59 -7.83 -17.34 12.27
N ALA A 60 -7.77 -18.18 13.32
CA ALA A 60 -6.65 -19.07 13.59
C ALA A 60 -6.95 -20.48 13.07
N ASP A 61 -7.07 -20.62 11.76
CA ASP A 61 -7.02 -21.90 11.03
C ASP A 61 -5.89 -21.87 9.99
#